data_AF-A0A945SB40-F1
#
_entry.id   AF-A0A945SB40-F1
#
_cell.length_a   1.000
_cell.length_b   1.000
_cell.length_c   1.000
_cell.angle_alpha   90.00
_cell.angle_beta   90.00
_cell.angle_gamma   90.00
#
_symmetry.space_group_name_H-M   'P 1'
#
loop_
_entity.id
_entity.type
_entity.pdbx_description
1 polymer ?
#
loop_
_entity_poly.entity_id
_entity_poly.type
_entity_poly.pdbx_seq_one_letter_code
_entity_poly.pdbx_strand_id
1 'polypeptide(L)'
;MPVLCRARTRPEAAANPRRSDTSPLDANRILKDYLLQAAYHVGSTGRHRLQEYYRKAENEQRRSRLATAKLLLRVARYMVQTEMIYLPLEILHPDMPLPNGYIVAYYQQVTDALTAKWKHYNLAGVPDDANYLTKWKENVSDIVAATELNN
;
A
#
# COMPACT_ATOMS: atom_id res chain seq x y z
N MET A 1 -67.64 23.26 6.87
CA MET A 1 -67.51 22.11 5.95
C MET A 1 -66.16 21.46 6.20
N PRO A 2 -66.13 20.33 6.95
CA PRO A 2 -64.91 19.68 7.44
C PRO A 2 -64.44 18.57 6.49
N VAL A 3 -63.14 18.27 6.49
CA VAL A 3 -62.64 16.98 6.01
C VAL A 3 -61.77 16.37 7.11
N LEU A 4 -62.27 15.26 7.64
CA LEU A 4 -61.67 14.45 8.70
C LEU A 4 -60.28 13.92 8.27
N CYS A 5 -59.24 14.25 9.03
CA CYS A 5 -57.98 13.52 9.00
C CYS A 5 -58.12 12.24 9.85
N ARG A 6 -58.17 11.10 9.19
CA ARG A 6 -58.25 9.77 9.82
C ARG A 6 -56.87 9.39 10.38
N ALA A 7 -56.83 9.10 11.67
CA ALA A 7 -55.65 8.63 12.38
C ALA A 7 -55.05 7.36 11.73
N ARG A 8 -53.75 7.37 11.44
CA ARG A 8 -52.95 6.14 11.33
C ARG A 8 -52.14 5.98 12.60
N THR A 9 -52.48 4.94 13.33
CA THR A 9 -51.77 4.41 14.49
C THR A 9 -50.32 4.08 14.12
N ARG A 10 -49.39 4.48 14.99
CA ARG A 10 -47.97 4.09 14.96
C ARG A 10 -47.89 2.58 15.24
N PRO A 11 -47.30 1.75 14.38
CA PRO A 11 -46.80 0.47 14.84
C PRO A 11 -45.56 0.71 15.70
N GLU A 12 -45.59 0.05 16.86
CA GLU A 12 -44.55 -0.11 17.87
C GLU A 12 -43.16 -0.35 17.27
N ALA A 13 -42.17 0.17 18.00
CA ALA A 13 -40.75 -0.01 17.74
C ALA A 13 -40.39 -1.51 17.71
N ALA A 14 -40.32 -2.08 16.50
CA ALA A 14 -39.61 -3.33 16.29
C ALA A 14 -38.12 -3.08 16.60
N ALA A 15 -37.62 -3.74 17.63
CA ALA A 15 -36.22 -3.76 18.01
C ALA A 15 -35.38 -4.09 16.78
N ASN A 16 -34.58 -3.12 16.33
CA ASN A 16 -33.73 -3.25 15.16
C ASN A 16 -32.68 -4.34 15.46
N PRO A 17 -32.64 -5.46 14.72
CA PRO A 17 -31.59 -6.44 14.89
C PRO A 17 -30.27 -5.73 14.65
N ARG A 18 -29.33 -5.93 15.57
CA ARG A 18 -27.99 -5.33 15.57
C ARG A 18 -27.43 -5.36 14.15
N ARG A 19 -27.22 -4.18 13.55
CA ARG A 19 -26.58 -4.01 12.25
C ARG A 19 -25.19 -4.65 12.29
N SER A 20 -25.12 -5.93 11.97
CA SER A 20 -23.89 -6.65 11.65
C SER A 20 -23.62 -6.50 10.16
N ASP A 21 -23.70 -5.28 9.62
CA ASP A 21 -23.58 -5.05 8.18
C ASP A 21 -22.66 -3.85 7.96
N THR A 22 -21.35 -4.12 7.90
CA THR A 22 -20.42 -3.13 7.34
C THR A 22 -20.78 -3.02 5.88
N SER A 23 -21.49 -1.96 5.50
CA SER A 23 -21.93 -1.80 4.13
C SER A 23 -20.71 -1.69 3.20
N PRO A 24 -20.78 -2.13 1.93
CA PRO A 24 -19.70 -1.92 0.96
C PRO A 24 -19.26 -0.45 0.86
N LEU A 25 -20.18 0.48 1.15
CA LEU A 25 -19.92 1.92 1.22
C LEU A 25 -19.01 2.31 2.40
N ASP A 26 -19.18 1.68 3.57
CA ASP A 26 -18.34 1.93 4.74
C ASP A 26 -16.93 1.37 4.56
N ALA A 27 -16.80 0.18 3.97
CA ALA A 27 -15.51 -0.40 3.62
C ALA A 27 -14.73 0.49 2.62
N ASN A 28 -15.43 1.04 1.62
CA ASN A 28 -14.84 1.97 0.66
C ASN A 28 -14.39 3.28 1.30
N ARG A 29 -15.13 3.80 2.29
CA ARG A 29 -14.73 5.00 3.04
C ARG A 29 -13.45 4.74 3.84
N ILE A 30 -13.41 3.65 4.59
CA ILE A 30 -12.25 3.27 5.41
C ILE A 30 -11.00 3.09 4.54
N LEU A 31 -11.12 2.37 3.41
CA LEU A 31 -10.01 2.17 2.48
C LEU A 31 -9.49 3.51 1.94
N LYS A 32 -10.40 4.42 1.56
CA LYS A 32 -10.04 5.75 1.09
C LYS A 32 -9.29 6.55 2.15
N ASP A 33 -9.72 6.49 3.41
CA ASP A 33 -9.07 7.20 4.50
C ASP A 33 -7.64 6.67 4.74
N TYR A 34 -7.47 5.34 4.74
CA TYR A 34 -6.13 4.73 4.80
C TYR A 34 -5.25 5.12 3.61
N LEU A 35 -5.79 5.17 2.40
CA LEU A 35 -5.03 5.61 1.22
C LEU A 35 -4.58 7.07 1.33
N LEU A 36 -5.43 7.95 1.89
CA LEU A 36 -5.07 9.35 2.12
C LEU A 36 -4.01 9.50 3.21
N GLN A 37 -4.07 8.70 4.27
CA GLN A 37 -3.05 8.65 5.31
C GLN A 37 -1.72 8.14 4.76
N ALA A 38 -1.74 7.03 4.01
CA ALA A 38 -0.55 6.48 3.37
C ALA A 38 0.08 7.50 2.40
N ALA A 39 -0.73 8.16 1.58
CA ALA A 39 -0.25 9.21 0.67
C ALA A 39 0.38 10.39 1.40
N TYR A 40 -0.14 10.77 2.57
CA TYR A 40 0.46 11.81 3.40
C TYR A 40 1.79 11.37 4.02
N HIS A 41 1.88 10.15 4.56
CA HIS A 41 3.13 9.62 5.11
C HIS A 41 4.24 9.51 4.06
N VAL A 42 3.88 8.99 2.88
CA VAL A 42 4.79 8.93 1.72
C VAL A 42 5.17 10.32 1.23
N GLY A 43 4.23 11.27 1.20
CA GLY A 43 4.50 12.65 0.81
C GLY A 43 5.38 13.44 1.80
N SER A 44 5.39 13.07 3.07
CA SER A 44 6.11 13.78 4.14
C SER A 44 7.47 13.18 4.48
N THR A 45 7.71 11.90 4.17
CA THR A 45 8.88 11.15 4.63
C THR A 45 9.79 10.73 3.48
N GLY A 46 11.10 10.66 3.73
CA GLY A 46 12.09 10.10 2.79
C GLY A 46 12.52 11.05 1.67
N ARG A 47 13.26 10.51 0.69
CA ARG A 47 13.58 11.14 -0.60
C ARG A 47 13.27 10.10 -1.68
N HIS A 48 12.17 10.28 -2.40
CA HIS A 48 11.74 9.37 -3.46
C HIS A 48 10.73 10.04 -4.38
N ARG A 49 10.53 9.48 -5.59
CA ARG A 49 9.60 9.99 -6.62
C ARG A 49 8.23 10.42 -6.10
N LEU A 50 7.64 9.64 -5.19
CA LEU A 50 6.29 9.90 -4.68
C LEU A 50 6.23 11.17 -3.82
N GLN A 51 7.34 11.54 -3.19
CA GLN A 51 7.47 12.73 -2.35
C GLN A 51 7.61 13.97 -3.23
N GLU A 52 8.44 13.89 -4.27
CA GLU A 52 8.58 14.96 -5.26
C GLU A 52 7.25 15.26 -5.94
N TYR A 53 6.50 14.20 -6.29
CA TYR A 53 5.16 14.33 -6.84
C TYR A 53 4.19 15.00 -5.84
N TYR A 54 4.24 14.61 -4.56
CA TYR A 54 3.44 15.23 -3.50
C TYR A 54 3.76 16.72 -3.34
N ARG A 55 5.04 17.09 -3.25
CA ARG A 55 5.51 18.47 -3.13
C ARG A 55 5.11 19.32 -4.34
N LYS A 56 5.29 18.78 -5.54
CA LYS A 56 4.86 19.47 -6.77
C LYS A 56 3.36 19.73 -6.75
N ALA A 57 2.56 18.75 -6.33
CA ALA A 57 1.11 18.92 -6.24
C ALA A 57 0.70 19.93 -5.15
N GLU A 58 1.42 20.03 -4.02
CA GLU A 58 1.20 21.07 -3.02
C GLU A 58 1.55 22.47 -3.54
N ASN A 59 2.69 22.62 -4.22
CA ASN A 59 3.11 23.89 -4.81
C ASN A 59 2.12 24.39 -5.87
N GLU A 60 1.48 23.47 -6.60
CA GLU A 60 0.43 23.77 -7.59
C GLU A 60 -0.96 23.98 -6.95
N GLN A 61 -1.07 24.00 -5.61
CA GLN A 61 -2.34 24.09 -4.86
C GLN A 61 -3.38 23.03 -5.25
N ARG A 62 -2.93 21.89 -5.81
CA ARG A 62 -3.79 20.76 -6.16
C ARG A 62 -4.05 19.90 -4.92
N ARG A 63 -5.03 18.99 -5.02
CA ARG A 63 -5.31 18.00 -3.96
C ARG A 63 -4.16 16.97 -3.85
N SER A 64 -3.05 17.38 -3.26
CA SER A 64 -1.78 16.65 -3.17
C SER A 64 -1.93 15.23 -2.65
N ARG A 65 -2.70 15.06 -1.56
CA ARG A 65 -3.00 13.74 -0.97
C ARG A 65 -3.75 12.82 -1.93
N LEU A 66 -4.77 13.31 -2.62
CA LEU A 66 -5.56 12.48 -3.54
C LEU A 66 -4.76 12.12 -4.80
N ALA A 67 -4.02 13.07 -5.36
CA ALA A 67 -3.17 12.81 -6.52
C ALA A 67 -2.09 11.78 -6.19
N THR A 68 -1.43 11.94 -5.04
CA THR A 68 -0.40 11.01 -4.55
C THR A 68 -0.99 9.64 -4.21
N ALA A 69 -2.18 9.57 -3.61
CA ALA A 69 -2.87 8.30 -3.36
C ALA A 69 -3.18 7.53 -4.65
N LYS A 70 -3.59 8.22 -5.72
CA LYS A 70 -3.81 7.60 -7.04
C LYS A 70 -2.50 7.05 -7.63
N LEU A 71 -1.41 7.80 -7.51
CA LEU A 71 -0.10 7.35 -7.98
C LEU A 71 0.40 6.16 -7.16
N LEU A 72 0.29 6.22 -5.84
CA LEU A 72 0.62 5.13 -4.92
C LEU A 72 -0.14 3.85 -5.28
N LEU A 73 -1.45 3.93 -5.49
CA LEU A 73 -2.26 2.77 -5.87
C LEU A 73 -1.84 2.18 -7.22
N ARG A 74 -1.46 3.03 -8.19
CA ARG A 74 -0.95 2.58 -9.49
C ARG A 74 0.38 1.83 -9.33
N VAL A 75 1.29 2.36 -8.52
CA VAL A 75 2.57 1.72 -8.22
C VAL A 75 2.35 0.40 -7.47
N ALA A 76 1.53 0.40 -6.43
CA ALA A 76 1.21 -0.81 -5.67
C ALA A 76 0.55 -1.89 -6.54
N ARG A 77 -0.37 -1.51 -7.44
CA ARG A 77 -0.97 -2.44 -8.39
C ARG A 77 0.10 -3.06 -9.30
N TYR A 78 1.00 -2.25 -9.83
CA TYR A 78 2.08 -2.73 -10.69
C TYR A 78 3.03 -3.67 -9.92
N MET A 79 3.40 -3.32 -8.68
CA MET A 79 4.21 -4.16 -7.80
C MET A 79 3.57 -5.52 -7.56
N VAL A 80 2.28 -5.56 -7.23
CA VAL A 80 1.55 -6.82 -7.03
C VAL A 80 1.49 -7.65 -8.32
N GLN A 81 1.24 -7.01 -9.47
CA GLN A 81 1.14 -7.70 -10.76
C GLN A 81 2.48 -8.28 -11.25
N THR A 82 3.58 -7.65 -10.88
CA THR A 82 4.93 -8.05 -11.31
C THR A 82 5.69 -8.81 -10.23
N GLU A 83 5.09 -8.99 -9.06
CA GLU A 83 5.73 -9.57 -7.87
C GLU A 83 7.05 -8.86 -7.49
N MET A 84 7.15 -7.56 -7.79
CA MET A 84 8.34 -6.74 -7.55
C MET A 84 8.15 -5.77 -6.38
N ILE A 85 9.27 -5.37 -5.78
CA ILE A 85 9.30 -4.28 -4.80
C ILE A 85 9.28 -2.91 -5.49
N TYR A 86 9.03 -1.88 -4.69
CA TYR A 86 9.24 -0.52 -5.15
C TYR A 86 10.72 -0.31 -5.44
N LEU A 87 11.05 0.07 -6.67
CA LEU A 87 12.41 0.41 -7.05
C LEU A 87 12.59 1.94 -7.09
N PRO A 88 13.66 2.47 -6.49
CA PRO A 88 14.06 3.87 -6.62
C PRO A 88 14.30 4.22 -8.09
N LEU A 89 14.08 5.49 -8.44
CA LEU A 89 14.28 5.98 -9.81
C LEU A 89 15.71 5.78 -10.29
N GLU A 90 16.66 5.90 -9.37
CA GLU A 90 18.08 5.72 -9.62
C GLU A 90 18.38 4.32 -10.15
N ILE A 91 17.64 3.29 -9.69
CA ILE A 91 17.79 1.90 -10.17
C ILE A 91 17.07 1.70 -11.51
N LEU A 92 15.99 2.44 -11.76
CA LEU A 92 15.19 2.33 -12.99
C LEU A 92 15.81 3.07 -14.19
N HIS A 93 16.72 4.02 -13.96
CA HIS A 93 17.36 4.82 -15.01
C HIS A 93 18.79 4.34 -15.28
N PRO A 94 19.04 3.71 -16.44
CA PRO A 94 20.37 3.17 -16.78
C PRO A 94 21.43 4.26 -17.01
N ASP A 95 20.99 5.51 -17.18
CA ASP A 95 21.87 6.64 -17.53
C ASP A 95 22.60 7.23 -16.32
N MET A 96 22.27 6.83 -15.09
CA MET A 96 23.01 7.24 -13.90
C MET A 96 23.96 6.13 -13.42
N PRO A 97 25.27 6.41 -13.28
CA PRO A 97 26.19 5.45 -12.70
C PRO A 97 25.82 5.21 -11.24
N LEU A 98 25.34 4.00 -10.95
CA LEU A 98 25.07 3.55 -9.59
C LEU A 98 26.37 3.05 -8.95
N PRO A 99 26.60 3.29 -7.65
CA PRO A 99 27.69 2.65 -6.94
C PRO A 99 27.60 1.12 -7.03
N ASN A 100 28.75 0.45 -7.16
CA ASN A 100 28.80 -1.02 -7.15
C ASN A 100 28.13 -1.56 -5.87
N GLY A 101 27.28 -2.57 -6.03
CA GLY A 101 26.54 -3.19 -4.92
C GLY A 101 25.35 -2.39 -4.39
N TYR A 102 25.05 -1.18 -4.90
CA TYR A 102 23.91 -0.38 -4.42
C TYR A 102 22.57 -1.11 -4.57
N ILE A 103 22.37 -1.80 -5.69
CA ILE A 103 21.16 -2.59 -5.95
C ILE A 103 21.03 -3.71 -4.91
N VAL A 104 22.10 -4.46 -4.68
CA VAL A 104 22.13 -5.56 -3.70
C VAL A 104 21.83 -5.04 -2.29
N ALA A 105 22.50 -3.96 -1.88
CA ALA A 105 22.28 -3.32 -0.59
C ALA A 105 20.82 -2.86 -0.42
N TYR A 106 20.19 -2.35 -1.48
CA TYR A 106 18.78 -1.97 -1.47
C TYR A 106 17.87 -3.19 -1.24
N TYR A 107 18.06 -4.27 -2.00
CA TYR A 107 17.28 -5.50 -1.82
C TYR A 107 17.46 -6.11 -0.42
N GLN A 108 18.68 -6.10 0.12
CA GLN A 108 18.94 -6.55 1.49
C GLN A 108 18.21 -5.69 2.52
N GLN A 109 18.30 -4.36 2.42
CA GLN A 109 17.62 -3.43 3.33
C GLN A 109 16.09 -3.64 3.33
N VAL A 110 15.50 -3.84 2.14
CA VAL A 110 14.06 -4.14 2.01
C VAL A 110 13.73 -5.50 2.62
N THR A 111 14.58 -6.50 2.42
CA THR A 111 14.42 -7.83 3.00
C THR A 111 14.46 -7.81 4.52
N ASP A 112 15.34 -7.01 5.11
CA ASP A 112 15.43 -6.82 6.57
C ASP A 112 14.19 -6.13 7.12
N ALA A 113 13.73 -5.07 6.45
CA ALA A 113 12.51 -4.35 6.84
C ALA A 113 11.27 -5.25 6.77
N LEU A 114 11.15 -6.07 5.72
CA LEU A 114 10.10 -7.07 5.59
C LEU A 114 10.22 -8.11 6.71
N THR A 115 11.40 -8.69 6.93
CA THR A 115 11.60 -9.70 7.97
C THR A 115 11.25 -9.16 9.35
N ALA A 116 11.64 -7.93 9.68
CA ALA A 116 11.29 -7.27 10.93
C ALA A 116 9.76 -7.07 11.08
N LYS A 117 9.08 -6.63 10.01
CA LYS A 117 7.62 -6.44 10.01
C LYS A 117 6.87 -7.76 10.20
N TRP A 118 7.34 -8.83 9.55
CA TRP A 118 6.68 -10.13 9.56
C TRP A 118 7.05 -11.01 10.76
N LYS A 119 8.10 -10.67 11.52
CA LYS A 119 8.55 -11.39 12.72
C LYS A 119 7.46 -11.61 13.77
N HIS A 120 6.50 -10.69 13.86
CA HIS A 120 5.41 -10.75 14.84
C HIS A 120 4.27 -11.70 14.45
N TYR A 121 4.27 -12.19 13.20
CA TYR A 121 3.22 -13.07 12.68
C TYR A 121 3.74 -14.51 12.63
N ASN A 122 2.92 -15.46 13.10
CA ASN A 122 3.25 -16.87 13.01
C ASN A 122 2.99 -17.38 11.57
N LEU A 123 4.05 -17.63 10.82
CA LEU A 123 4.00 -18.15 9.45
C LEU A 123 4.10 -19.68 9.36
N ALA A 124 4.21 -20.40 10.49
CA ALA A 124 4.49 -21.84 10.50
C ALA A 124 3.39 -22.72 9.85
N GLY A 125 2.19 -22.17 9.66
CA GLY A 125 1.08 -22.87 8.99
C GLY A 125 0.97 -22.58 7.49
N VAL A 126 1.85 -21.75 6.92
CA VAL A 126 1.82 -21.41 5.49
C VAL A 126 2.75 -22.37 4.74
N PRO A 127 2.24 -23.13 3.75
CA PRO A 127 3.07 -23.95 2.88
C PRO A 127 4.18 -23.15 2.20
N ASP A 128 5.37 -23.74 2.01
CA ASP A 128 6.53 -23.04 1.46
C ASP A 128 6.29 -22.51 0.04
N ASP A 129 5.47 -23.20 -0.76
CA ASP A 129 5.04 -22.77 -2.09
C ASP A 129 4.09 -21.57 -2.06
N ALA A 130 3.35 -21.37 -0.97
CA ALA A 130 2.50 -20.21 -0.73
C ALA A 130 3.23 -19.07 0.03
N ASN A 131 4.42 -19.33 0.56
CA ASN A 131 5.17 -18.38 1.36
C ASN A 131 6.03 -17.45 0.49
N TYR A 132 5.40 -16.37 0.01
CA TYR A 132 6.08 -15.33 -0.78
C TYR A 132 7.28 -14.69 -0.08
N LEU A 133 7.32 -14.68 1.26
CA LEU A 133 8.46 -14.12 1.99
C LEU A 133 9.70 -15.03 1.89
N THR A 134 9.51 -16.35 1.90
CA THR A 134 10.61 -17.31 1.70
C THR A 134 11.13 -17.23 0.28
N LYS A 135 10.24 -17.28 -0.72
CA LYS A 135 10.60 -17.10 -2.15
C LYS A 135 11.34 -15.79 -2.41
N TRP A 136 10.89 -14.70 -1.78
CA TRP A 136 11.57 -13.41 -1.85
C TRP A 136 13.01 -13.49 -1.34
N LYS A 137 13.24 -14.14 -0.20
CA LYS A 137 14.59 -14.28 0.40
C LYS A 137 15.53 -15.08 -0.50
N GLU A 138 15.03 -16.16 -1.10
CA GLU A 138 15.77 -16.98 -2.06
C GLU A 138 16.18 -16.15 -3.29
N ASN A 139 15.24 -15.41 -3.88
CA ASN A 139 15.52 -14.53 -5.01
C ASN A 139 16.60 -13.48 -4.67
N VAL A 140 16.56 -12.89 -3.47
CA VAL A 140 17.58 -11.91 -3.05
C VAL A 140 18.93 -12.58 -2.82
N SER A 141 19.00 -13.79 -2.25
CA SER A 141 20.26 -14.52 -2.14
C SER A 141 20.85 -14.88 -3.50
N ASP A 142 20.02 -15.22 -4.49
CA ASP A 142 20.47 -15.49 -5.85
C ASP A 142 21.04 -14.23 -6.51
N ILE A 143 20.41 -13.08 -6.32
CA ILE A 143 20.90 -11.77 -6.79
C ILE A 143 22.26 -11.44 -6.15
N VAL A 144 22.41 -11.68 -4.83
CA VAL A 144 23.68 -11.47 -4.12
C VAL A 144 24.77 -12.36 -4.70
N ALA A 145 24.52 -13.67 -4.81
CA ALA A 145 25.48 -14.65 -5.32
C ALA A 145 25.88 -14.35 -6.78
N ALA A 146 24.93 -13.95 -7.63
CA ALA A 146 25.21 -13.55 -9.02
C ALA A 146 26.07 -12.28 -9.11
N THR A 147 25.98 -11.38 -8.13
CA THR A 147 26.79 -10.15 -8.09
C THR A 147 28.21 -10.44 -7.59
N GLU A 148 28.39 -11.40 -6.69
CA GLU A 148 29.69 -11.83 -6.17
C GLU A 148 30.54 -12.58 -7.21
N LEU A 149 29.90 -13.33 -8.13
CA LEU A 149 30.58 -14.04 -9.22
C LEU A 149 31.06 -13.13 -10.37
N ASN A 150 30.54 -11.91 -10.46
CA ASN A 150 30.84 -10.95 -11.53
C ASN A 150 31.84 -9.84 -11.10
N ASN A 151 32.36 -9.90 -9.87
CA ASN A 151 33.44 -9.04 -9.37
C ASN A 151 34.74 -9.84 -9.23
#